data_AF-A0A963HGK4-F1
#
_entry.id   AF-A0A963HGK4-F1
#
_cell.length_a   1.000
_cell.length_b   1.000
_cell.length_c   1.000
_cell.angle_alpha   90.00
_cell.angle_beta   90.00
_cell.angle_gamma   90.00
#
_symmetry.space_group_name_H-M   'P 1'
#
loop_
_entity.id
_entity.type
_entity.pdbx_description
1 polymer ?
#
loop_
_entity_poly.entity_id
_entity_poly.type
_entity_poly.pdbx_seq_one_letter_code
_entity_poly.pdbx_strand_id
1 'polypeptide(L)' 'MTTRRSFLAGAGLLAAAGTVNRAALAALPEPVIQTSAATAAPLTPPTGRPYDPVVTLNGWTAPWRMNAGVKEFHLVAEPV' A
#
# COMPACT_ATOMS: atom_id res chain seq x y z
N MET A 1 7.76 -41.18 7.11
CA MET A 1 6.84 -41.04 8.25
C MET A 1 6.44 -39.58 8.38
N THR A 2 5.17 -39.26 8.23
CA THR A 2 4.63 -37.91 8.51
C THR A 2 4.62 -37.69 10.01
N THR A 3 5.26 -36.62 10.50
CA THR A 3 5.26 -36.27 11.92
C THR A 3 4.18 -35.21 12.21
N ARG A 4 3.62 -35.17 13.42
CA ARG A 4 2.65 -34.12 13.81
C ARG A 4 3.23 -32.71 13.62
N ARG A 5 4.54 -32.55 13.83
CA ARG A 5 5.24 -31.28 13.61
C ARG A 5 5.30 -30.89 12.13
N SER A 6 5.59 -31.84 11.24
CA SER A 6 5.55 -31.57 9.79
C SER A 6 4.13 -31.31 9.28
N PHE A 7 3.12 -31.96 9.87
CA PHE A 7 1.72 -31.71 9.55
C PHE A 7 1.25 -30.31 9.98
N LEU A 8 1.55 -29.90 11.23
CA LEU A 8 1.20 -28.57 11.74
C LEU A 8 1.97 -27.45 11.02
N ALA A 9 3.24 -27.67 10.68
CA ALA A 9 4.02 -26.72 9.88
C ALA A 9 3.42 -26.53 8.47
N GLY A 10 2.99 -27.62 7.82
CA GLY A 10 2.32 -27.54 6.52
C GLY A 10 0.92 -26.89 6.60
N ALA A 11 0.13 -27.23 7.61
CA ALA A 11 -1.20 -26.66 7.81
C ALA A 11 -1.18 -25.16 8.16
N GLY A 12 -0.20 -24.71 8.96
CA GLY A 12 -0.03 -23.30 9.29
C GLY A 12 0.32 -22.43 8.08
N LEU A 13 1.12 -22.96 7.14
CA LEU A 13 1.48 -22.25 5.91
C LEU A 13 0.28 -22.08 4.96
N LEU A 14 -0.58 -23.11 4.85
CA LEU A 14 -1.78 -23.08 4.02
C LEU A 14 -2.87 -22.15 4.60
N ALA A 15 -2.96 -22.08 5.93
CA ALA A 15 -3.89 -21.15 6.59
C ALA A 15 -3.52 -19.68 6.32
N ALA A 16 -2.23 -19.34 6.30
CA ALA A 16 -1.78 -17.97 6.03
C ALA A 16 -2.10 -17.51 4.60
N ALA A 17 -1.96 -18.39 3.61
CA ALA A 17 -2.20 -18.07 2.20
C ALA A 17 -3.67 -17.77 1.85
N GLY A 18 -4.63 -18.19 2.69
CA GLY A 18 -6.07 -17.96 2.49
C GLY A 18 -6.69 -16.82 3.30
N THR A 19 -5.90 -16.11 4.11
CA THR A 19 -6.44 -15.14 5.09
C THR A 19 -6.82 -13.79 4.50
N VAL A 20 -6.37 -13.46 3.28
CA VAL A 20 -6.74 -12.21 2.63
C VAL A 20 -8.08 -12.39 1.92
N ASN A 21 -9.14 -11.88 2.54
CA ASN A 21 -10.47 -11.89 1.95
C ASN A 21 -10.47 -11.06 0.65
N ARG A 22 -10.87 -11.66 -0.48
CA ARG A 22 -11.00 -10.96 -1.77
C ARG A 22 -11.93 -9.74 -1.70
N ALA A 23 -12.94 -9.76 -0.84
CA ALA A 23 -13.80 -8.59 -0.60
C ALA A 23 -13.05 -7.44 0.08
N ALA A 24 -12.05 -7.74 0.93
CA ALA A 24 -11.20 -6.72 1.53
C ALA A 24 -10.24 -6.10 0.50
N LEU A 25 -9.77 -6.88 -0.48
CA LEU A 25 -8.98 -6.36 -1.61
C LEU A 25 -9.82 -5.44 -2.51
N ALA A 26 -11.09 -5.78 -2.76
CA ALA A 26 -12.00 -4.94 -3.54
C ALA A 26 -12.36 -3.61 -2.86
N ALA A 27 -12.17 -3.50 -1.54
CA ALA A 27 -12.37 -2.27 -0.79
C ALA A 27 -11.16 -1.33 -0.82
N LEU A 28 -10.00 -1.78 -1.36
CA LEU A 28 -8.84 -0.92 -1.49
C LEU A 28 -9.08 0.15 -2.57
N PRO A 29 -8.65 1.40 -2.33
CA PRO A 29 -8.73 2.43 -3.35
C PRO A 29 -7.79 2.09 -4.51
N GLU A 30 -8.19 2.45 -5.73
CA GLU A 30 -7.35 2.29 -6.91
C GLU A 30 -6.02 3.03 -6.71
N PRO A 31 -4.86 2.40 -6.97
CA PRO A 31 -3.57 3.07 -6.88
C PRO A 31 -3.47 4.19 -7.90
N VAL A 32 -2.91 5.31 -7.48
CA VAL A 32 -2.58 6.40 -8.40
C VAL A 32 -1.26 6.05 -9.08
N ILE A 33 -1.26 6.02 -10.42
CA ILE A 33 -0.09 5.71 -11.23
C ILE A 33 0.43 7.00 -11.87
N GLN A 34 1.74 7.25 -11.74
CA GLN A 34 2.44 8.31 -12.47
C GLN A 34 3.20 7.69 -13.64
N THR A 35 2.76 8.01 -14.85
CA THR A 35 3.36 7.47 -16.09
C THR A 35 4.32 8.45 -16.76
N SER A 36 4.35 9.72 -16.32
CA SER A 36 5.22 10.76 -16.87
C SER A 36 6.46 10.97 -16.01
N ALA A 37 7.59 11.23 -16.66
CA ALA A 37 8.82 11.67 -16.00
C ALA A 37 8.83 13.17 -15.64
N ALA A 38 7.83 13.93 -16.08
CA ALA A 38 7.74 15.35 -15.77
C ALA A 38 7.47 15.59 -14.28
N THR A 39 8.07 16.64 -13.71
CA THR A 39 7.82 17.06 -12.33
C THR A 39 6.35 17.42 -12.14
N ALA A 40 5.68 16.75 -11.21
CA ALA A 40 4.33 17.07 -10.80
C ALA A 40 4.30 18.32 -9.90
N ALA A 41 3.19 19.05 -9.95
CA ALA A 41 2.98 20.18 -9.05
C ALA A 41 3.00 19.73 -7.57
N PRO A 42 3.46 20.58 -6.63
CA PRO A 42 3.46 20.23 -5.21
C PRO A 42 2.05 19.89 -4.72
N LEU A 43 1.92 18.74 -4.05
CA LEU A 43 0.62 18.30 -3.54
C LEU A 43 0.30 19.03 -2.22
N THR A 44 -0.66 19.97 -2.29
CA THR A 44 -1.21 20.63 -1.10
C THR A 44 -2.05 19.64 -0.31
N PRO A 45 -1.90 19.56 1.03
CA PRO A 45 -2.66 18.62 1.84
C PRO A 45 -4.17 18.90 1.73
N PRO A 46 -4.99 17.96 1.23
CA PRO A 46 -6.44 18.15 1.17
C PRO A 46 -7.09 18.08 2.57
N THR A 47 -6.41 17.44 3.53
CA THR A 47 -6.84 17.24 4.92
C THR A 47 -5.61 17.16 5.83
N GLY A 48 -5.78 17.06 7.16
CA GLY A 48 -4.67 16.88 8.10
C GLY A 48 -3.93 18.17 8.46
N ARG A 49 -2.69 18.06 8.95
CA ARG A 49 -1.88 19.23 9.34
C ARG A 49 -1.39 19.98 8.09
N PRO A 50 -1.57 21.31 8.02
CA PRO A 50 -0.94 22.12 7.00
C PRO A 50 0.58 21.93 7.02
N TYR A 51 1.18 21.88 5.84
CA TYR A 51 2.61 21.93 5.63
C TYR A 51 2.87 22.65 4.30
N ASP A 52 4.04 23.26 4.17
CA ASP A 52 4.46 23.86 2.91
C ASP A 52 4.90 22.75 1.94
N PRO A 53 4.20 22.56 0.81
CA PRO A 53 4.49 21.46 -0.08
C PRO A 53 5.79 21.74 -0.85
N VAL A 54 6.74 20.81 -0.74
CA VAL A 54 8.03 20.88 -1.43
C VAL A 54 8.07 19.91 -2.60
N VAL A 55 8.83 20.27 -3.64
CA VAL A 55 9.12 19.37 -4.76
C VAL A 55 10.24 18.42 -4.35
N THR A 56 9.99 17.12 -4.42
CA THR A 56 10.99 16.08 -4.14
C THR A 56 11.91 15.87 -5.34
N LEU A 57 13.11 15.32 -5.13
CA LEU A 57 14.02 14.95 -6.22
C LEU A 57 13.41 13.95 -7.20
N ASN A 58 12.50 13.09 -6.72
CA ASN A 58 11.76 12.14 -7.55
C ASN A 58 10.60 12.78 -8.32
N GLY A 59 10.44 14.11 -8.26
CA GLY A 59 9.50 14.88 -9.06
C GLY A 59 8.02 14.66 -8.74
N TRP A 60 7.69 13.81 -7.76
CA TRP A 60 6.32 13.47 -7.42
C TRP A 60 6.18 13.12 -5.93
N THR A 61 4.96 13.27 -5.41
CA THR A 61 4.58 12.93 -4.03
C THR A 61 3.53 11.83 -4.06
N ALA A 62 3.78 10.73 -3.35
CA ALA A 62 2.81 9.65 -3.21
C ALA A 62 1.51 10.19 -2.57
N PRO A 63 0.34 10.01 -3.21
CA PRO A 63 -0.91 10.43 -2.64
C PRO A 63 -1.26 9.59 -1.41
N TRP A 64 -1.97 10.21 -0.48
CA TRP A 64 -2.36 9.62 0.79
C TRP A 64 -3.76 10.07 1.18
N ARG A 65 -4.39 9.29 2.06
CA ARG A 65 -5.65 9.67 2.72
C ARG A 65 -5.48 9.64 4.23
N MET A 66 -6.27 10.45 4.93
CA MET A 66 -6.37 10.31 6.39
C MET A 66 -7.30 9.15 6.74
N ASN A 67 -6.90 8.35 7.72
CA ASN A 67 -7.77 7.39 8.40
C ASN A 67 -7.49 7.45 9.89
N ALA A 68 -8.49 7.73 10.72
CA ALA A 68 -8.37 7.76 12.18
C ALA A 68 -7.12 8.52 12.73
N GLY A 69 -6.72 9.62 12.07
CA GLY A 69 -5.56 10.42 12.48
C GLY A 69 -4.21 9.98 11.91
N VAL A 70 -4.14 8.89 11.14
CA VAL A 70 -2.93 8.46 10.43
C VAL A 70 -3.04 8.68 8.92
N LYS A 71 -1.90 8.89 8.27
CA LYS A 71 -1.80 8.92 6.80
C LYS A 71 -1.66 7.49 6.29
N GLU A 72 -2.53 7.09 5.37
CA GLU A 72 -2.46 5.79 4.69
C GLU A 72 -2.03 5.98 3.24
N PHE A 73 -1.12 5.11 2.79
CA PHE A 73 -0.57 5.06 1.44
C PHE A 73 -0.89 3.71 0.81
N HIS A 74 -1.19 3.71 -0.49
CA HIS A 74 -1.32 2.49 -1.28
C HIS A 74 -0.09 2.35 -2.17
N LEU A 75 0.71 1.31 -1.93
CA LEU A 75 1.91 1.01 -2.70
C LEU A 75 1.70 -0.28 -3.48
N VAL A 76 2.12 -0.28 -4.75
CA VAL A 76 2.10 -1.45 -5.63
C VAL A 76 3.54 -1.79 -5.99
N ALA A 77 3.89 -3.06 -5.85
CA ALA A 77 5.19 -3.57 -6.29
C ALA A 77 5.10 -3.92 -7.79
N GLU A 78 5.97 -3.34 -8.60
CA GLU A 78 6.10 -3.65 -10.02
C GLU A 78 7.25 -4.66 -10.25
N PRO A 79 7.13 -5.55 -11.26
CA PRO A 79 8.20 -6.48 -11.62
C PRO A 79 9.43 -5.73 -12.18
N VAL A 80 10.63 -6.29 -11.95
CA VAL A 80 11.91 -5.78 -12.46
C VAL A 80 12.39 -6.53 -13.69
#